data_AF-A0A965PI46-F1
#
_entry.id   AF-A0A965PI46-F1
#
_cell.length_a   1.000
_cell.length_b   1.000
_cell.length_c   1.000
_cell.angle_alpha   90.00
_cell.angle_beta   90.00
_cell.angle_gamma   90.00
#
_symmetry.space_group_name_H-M   'P 1'
#
loop_
_entity.id
_entity.type
_entity.pdbx_description
1 polymer ?
#
loop_
_entity_poly.entity_id
_entity_poly.type
_entity_poly.pdbx_seq_one_letter_code
_entity_poly.pdbx_strand_id
1 'polypeptide(L)'
;MKDGKIHLGTIYHQEETGASLYRLAMPNLWLQKERETEFVTTNFRQIPDIDHEDVKSVDVFLISRNLHIDEDDKIREVFDYLRKYGAKIVLDYDDYWVLPSDHHMYQHYKAQKLPHRLALNISLADHVFCTTTHLQERIEPLNGNVTVVANTPYPKGFQIIL
;
A
#
# COMPACT_ATOMS: atom_id res chain seq x y z
N MET A 1 -3.24 -19.32 0.71
CA MET A 1 -2.19 -19.94 -0.10
C MET A 1 -2.85 -20.78 -1.18
N LYS A 2 -2.74 -20.33 -2.43
CA LYS A 2 -3.27 -21.04 -3.59
C LYS A 2 -2.13 -21.80 -4.25
N ASP A 3 -2.32 -23.10 -4.46
CA ASP A 3 -1.32 -24.00 -5.06
C ASP A 3 0.05 -24.01 -4.34
N GLY A 4 0.05 -23.78 -3.01
CA GLY A 4 1.26 -23.74 -2.18
C GLY A 4 2.05 -22.43 -2.28
N LYS A 5 1.55 -21.43 -3.02
CA LYS A 5 2.17 -20.11 -3.16
C LYS A 5 1.39 -19.03 -2.39
N ILE A 6 2.09 -17.96 -2.03
CA ILE A 6 1.49 -16.74 -1.49
C ILE A 6 1.11 -15.83 -2.66
N HIS A 7 -0.17 -15.45 -2.74
CA HIS A 7 -0.63 -14.51 -3.74
C HIS A 7 -0.57 -13.07 -3.20
N LEU A 8 0.37 -12.27 -3.74
CA LEU A 8 0.54 -10.86 -3.45
C LEU A 8 -0.21 -10.00 -4.50
N GLY A 9 -1.31 -9.38 -4.07
CA GLY A 9 -2.05 -8.40 -4.87
C GLY A 9 -1.56 -6.98 -4.60
N THR A 10 -1.09 -6.27 -5.61
CA THR A 10 -0.63 -4.88 -5.44
C THR A 10 -1.63 -3.91 -6.04
N ILE A 11 -2.09 -2.96 -5.25
CA ILE A 11 -3.01 -1.91 -5.70
C ILE A 11 -2.21 -0.61 -5.82
N TYR A 12 -2.09 -0.12 -7.05
CA TYR A 12 -1.44 1.16 -7.32
C TYR A 12 -2.47 2.28 -7.33
N HIS A 13 -2.06 3.46 -6.85
CA HIS A 13 -2.79 4.69 -7.13
C HIS A 13 -2.77 4.99 -8.65
N GLN A 14 -3.79 5.70 -9.14
CA GLN A 14 -3.92 6.04 -10.57
C GLN A 14 -2.73 6.86 -11.10
N GLU A 15 -2.04 7.58 -10.23
CA GLU A 15 -0.84 8.33 -10.59
C GLU A 15 0.40 7.44 -10.42
N GLU A 16 1.14 7.28 -11.53
CA GLU A 16 2.48 6.69 -11.48
C GLU A 16 3.41 7.62 -10.70
N THR A 17 3.83 7.18 -9.51
CA THR A 17 4.79 7.91 -8.68
C THR A 17 6.10 7.14 -8.59
N GLY A 18 7.20 7.86 -8.34
CA GLY A 18 8.49 7.24 -8.03
C GLY A 18 8.36 6.26 -6.85
N ALA A 19 7.64 6.64 -5.79
CA ALA A 19 7.40 5.77 -4.64
C ALA A 19 6.75 4.43 -5.06
N SER A 20 5.65 4.48 -5.81
CA SER A 20 4.98 3.28 -6.32
C SER A 20 5.88 2.42 -7.22
N LEU A 21 6.70 3.04 -8.08
CA LEU A 21 7.63 2.32 -8.95
C LEU A 21 8.74 1.61 -8.15
N TYR A 22 9.46 2.36 -7.32
CA TYR A 22 10.67 1.88 -6.65
C TYR A 22 10.37 1.02 -5.41
N ARG A 23 9.25 1.25 -4.72
CA ARG A 23 8.92 0.55 -3.47
C ARG A 23 7.97 -0.63 -3.65
N LEU A 24 7.15 -0.62 -4.70
CA LEU A 24 6.19 -1.69 -4.97
C LEU A 24 6.51 -2.42 -6.26
N ALA A 25 6.45 -1.74 -7.41
CA ALA A 25 6.54 -2.41 -8.71
C ALA A 25 7.87 -3.14 -8.92
N MET A 26 9.00 -2.48 -8.67
CA MET A 26 10.32 -3.10 -8.85
C MET A 26 10.58 -4.27 -7.90
N PRO A 27 10.36 -4.15 -6.57
CA PRO A 27 10.48 -5.29 -5.66
C PRO A 27 9.55 -6.44 -6.02
N ASN A 28 8.33 -6.17 -6.47
CA ASN A 28 7.38 -7.19 -6.90
C ASN A 28 7.85 -7.92 -8.17
N LEU A 29 8.41 -7.21 -9.15
CA LEU A 29 9.01 -7.81 -10.34
C LEU A 29 10.21 -8.70 -9.98
N TRP A 30 11.05 -8.23 -9.05
CA TRP A 30 12.15 -9.03 -8.53
C TRP A 30 11.64 -10.29 -7.82
N LEU A 31 10.61 -10.16 -6.98
CA LEU A 31 9.98 -11.27 -6.26
C LEU A 31 9.38 -12.29 -7.23
N GLN A 32 8.66 -11.82 -8.26
CA GLN A 32 8.08 -12.67 -9.29
C GLN A 32 9.18 -13.44 -10.04
N LYS A 33 10.31 -12.82 -10.32
CA LYS A 33 11.41 -13.46 -11.05
C LYS A 33 12.22 -14.44 -10.19
N GLU A 34 12.57 -14.05 -8.98
CA GLU A 34 13.55 -14.75 -8.15
C GLU A 34 12.90 -15.68 -7.12
N ARG A 35 11.58 -15.59 -6.93
CA ARG A 35 10.79 -16.37 -5.95
C ARG A 35 9.46 -16.87 -6.54
N GLU A 36 9.41 -17.15 -7.84
CA GLU A 36 8.19 -17.64 -8.52
C GLU A 36 7.60 -18.93 -7.94
N THR A 37 8.41 -19.74 -7.26
CA THR A 37 7.96 -20.98 -6.60
C THR A 37 7.23 -20.71 -5.29
N GLU A 38 7.44 -19.53 -4.69
CA GLU A 38 6.88 -19.13 -3.39
C GLU A 38 5.77 -18.09 -3.55
N PHE A 39 5.88 -17.23 -4.57
CA PHE A 39 4.98 -16.10 -4.76
C PHE A 39 4.34 -16.08 -6.15
N VAL A 40 3.10 -15.61 -6.18
CA VAL A 40 2.41 -15.11 -7.38
C VAL A 40 2.06 -13.65 -7.14
N THR A 41 2.38 -12.78 -8.09
CA THR A 41 2.10 -11.33 -7.98
C THR A 41 1.03 -10.93 -9.00
N THR A 42 0.07 -10.12 -8.58
CA THR A 42 -0.92 -9.51 -9.49
C THR A 42 -1.03 -8.03 -9.21
N ASN A 43 -1.09 -7.23 -10.27
CA ASN A 43 -1.29 -5.80 -10.18
C ASN A 43 -2.76 -5.49 -10.44
N PHE A 44 -3.39 -4.78 -9.52
CA PHE A 44 -4.76 -4.30 -9.65
C PHE A 44 -4.75 -2.80 -9.87
N ARG A 45 -5.74 -2.33 -10.63
CA ARG A 45 -6.12 -0.92 -10.59
C ARG A 45 -6.86 -0.63 -9.28
N GLN A 46 -7.06 0.64 -8.96
CA GLN A 46 -7.79 1.02 -7.76
C GLN A 46 -9.18 0.35 -7.68
N ILE A 47 -9.69 0.21 -6.47
CA ILE A 47 -11.07 -0.22 -6.17
C ILE A 47 -12.06 0.83 -6.73
N PRO A 48 -13.24 0.44 -7.26
CA PRO A 48 -13.97 -0.82 -7.06
C PRO A 48 -13.73 -1.92 -8.11
N ASP A 49 -12.82 -1.74 -9.05
CA ASP A 49 -12.73 -2.58 -10.25
C ASP A 49 -12.04 -3.95 -10.04
N ILE A 50 -11.91 -4.42 -8.80
CA ILE A 50 -11.31 -5.73 -8.51
C ILE A 50 -12.43 -6.77 -8.43
N ASP A 51 -12.40 -7.77 -9.31
CA ASP A 51 -13.42 -8.80 -9.37
C ASP A 51 -13.39 -9.70 -8.13
N HIS A 52 -14.55 -10.25 -7.77
CA HIS A 52 -14.71 -11.12 -6.61
C HIS A 52 -13.74 -12.32 -6.58
N GLU A 53 -13.49 -12.95 -7.73
CA GLU A 53 -12.56 -14.08 -7.81
C GLU A 53 -11.11 -13.65 -7.58
N ASP A 54 -10.75 -12.44 -7.98
CA ASP A 54 -9.43 -11.88 -7.71
C ASP A 54 -9.28 -11.62 -6.21
N VAL A 55 -10.25 -10.97 -5.56
CA VAL A 55 -10.22 -10.73 -4.11
C VAL A 55 -10.11 -12.03 -3.32
N LYS A 56 -10.83 -13.06 -3.75
CA LYS A 56 -10.78 -14.38 -3.12
C LYS A 56 -9.42 -15.08 -3.27
N SER A 57 -8.68 -14.78 -4.34
CA SER A 57 -7.40 -15.43 -4.64
C SER A 57 -6.22 -14.83 -3.88
N VAL A 58 -6.29 -13.54 -3.54
CA VAL A 58 -5.19 -12.79 -2.93
C VAL A 58 -5.05 -13.13 -1.45
N ASP A 59 -3.82 -13.45 -1.04
CA ASP A 59 -3.46 -13.70 0.36
C ASP A 59 -3.04 -12.39 1.06
N VAL A 60 -2.36 -11.50 0.34
CA VAL A 60 -1.87 -10.21 0.87
C VAL A 60 -2.10 -9.10 -0.16
N PHE A 61 -2.79 -8.05 0.25
CA PHE A 61 -2.88 -6.80 -0.49
C PHE A 61 -1.79 -5.83 -0.04
N LEU A 62 -0.96 -5.37 -0.98
CA LEU A 62 0.06 -4.35 -0.77
C LEU A 62 -0.35 -3.07 -1.49
N ILE A 63 -0.46 -1.97 -0.75
CA ILE A 63 -1.07 -0.73 -1.24
C ILE A 63 -0.16 0.45 -0.92
N SER A 64 0.04 1.32 -1.91
CA SER A 64 0.75 2.58 -1.70
C SER A 64 -0.14 3.56 -0.96
N ARG A 65 0.28 4.04 0.22
CA ARG A 65 -0.28 5.14 1.01
C ARG A 65 -1.70 4.94 1.54
N ASN A 66 -2.70 4.71 0.70
CA ASN A 66 -4.08 4.52 1.15
C ASN A 66 -4.86 3.63 0.17
N LEU A 67 -5.91 3.03 0.70
CA LEU A 67 -6.84 2.24 -0.09
C LEU A 67 -8.03 3.08 -0.59
N HIS A 68 -8.53 3.97 0.27
CA HIS A 68 -9.67 4.82 -0.03
C HIS A 68 -9.65 6.10 0.81
N ILE A 69 -10.16 7.22 0.27
CA ILE A 69 -10.11 8.55 0.92
C ILE A 69 -11.47 9.27 0.92
N ASP A 70 -12.55 8.51 1.06
CA ASP A 70 -13.92 9.01 1.16
C ASP A 70 -14.40 9.08 2.63
N GLU A 71 -15.70 9.00 2.89
CA GLU A 71 -16.28 8.88 4.22
C GLU A 71 -15.80 7.64 4.97
N ASP A 72 -15.71 7.73 6.30
CA ASP A 72 -15.14 6.70 7.17
C ASP A 72 -15.78 5.32 6.96
N ASP A 73 -17.10 5.27 6.76
CA ASP A 73 -17.84 4.02 6.50
C ASP A 73 -17.43 3.39 5.17
N LYS A 74 -17.25 4.20 4.12
CA LYS A 74 -16.78 3.72 2.81
C LYS A 74 -15.34 3.21 2.88
N ILE A 75 -14.49 3.86 3.67
CA ILE A 75 -13.14 3.37 3.92
C ILE A 75 -13.22 1.98 4.58
N ARG A 76 -14.05 1.79 5.60
CA ARG A 76 -14.22 0.49 6.29
C ARG A 76 -14.76 -0.59 5.37
N GLU A 77 -15.83 -0.29 4.63
CA GLU A 77 -16.45 -1.22 3.68
C GLU A 77 -15.42 -1.79 2.68
N VAL A 78 -14.52 -0.93 2.20
CA VAL A 78 -13.49 -1.34 1.24
C VAL A 78 -12.43 -2.25 1.88
N PHE A 79 -11.99 -1.95 3.12
CA PHE A 79 -11.09 -2.85 3.87
C PHE A 79 -11.76 -4.20 4.15
N ASP A 80 -13.02 -4.19 4.57
CA ASP A 80 -13.79 -5.40 4.87
C ASP A 80 -14.01 -6.25 3.60
N TYR A 81 -14.26 -5.60 2.47
CA TYR A 81 -14.38 -6.26 1.18
C TYR A 81 -13.12 -7.03 0.80
N LEU A 82 -11.93 -6.40 0.90
CA LEU A 82 -10.67 -7.07 0.61
C LEU A 82 -10.35 -8.20 1.60
N ARG A 83 -10.73 -8.05 2.87
CA ARG A 83 -10.51 -9.06 3.92
C ARG A 83 -11.50 -10.21 3.91
N LYS A 84 -12.56 -10.13 3.10
CA LYS A 84 -13.68 -11.09 3.14
C LYS A 84 -13.24 -12.56 3.03
N TYR A 85 -12.12 -12.83 2.36
CA TYR A 85 -11.55 -14.17 2.17
C TYR A 85 -10.28 -14.43 2.99
N GLY A 86 -10.01 -13.61 4.01
CA GLY A 86 -8.90 -13.78 4.95
C GLY A 86 -7.59 -13.10 4.52
N ALA A 87 -7.61 -12.30 3.46
CA ALA A 87 -6.43 -11.57 3.00
C ALA A 87 -5.92 -10.59 4.07
N LYS A 88 -4.61 -10.39 4.12
CA LYS A 88 -3.96 -9.35 4.93
C LYS A 88 -3.75 -8.08 4.12
N ILE A 89 -3.89 -6.92 4.75
CA ILE A 89 -3.72 -5.62 4.10
C ILE A 89 -2.47 -4.93 4.66
N VAL A 90 -1.51 -4.64 3.79
CA VAL A 90 -0.28 -3.91 4.08
C VAL A 90 -0.30 -2.57 3.36
N LEU A 91 -0.07 -1.49 4.11
CA LEU A 91 0.12 -0.14 3.55
C LEU A 91 1.60 0.21 3.51
N ASP A 92 2.06 0.83 2.42
CA ASP A 92 3.41 1.36 2.28
C ASP A 92 3.41 2.90 2.29
N TYR A 93 4.14 3.50 3.23
CA TYR A 93 4.21 4.95 3.45
C TYR A 93 5.61 5.52 3.19
N ASP A 94 5.74 6.34 2.15
CA ASP A 94 6.97 7.09 1.84
C ASP A 94 6.97 8.50 2.44
N ASP A 95 5.80 9.13 2.55
CA ASP A 95 5.64 10.52 2.99
C ASP A 95 4.76 10.67 4.24
N TYR A 96 5.05 11.70 5.03
CA TYR A 96 4.21 12.09 6.15
C TYR A 96 2.87 12.68 5.65
N TRP A 97 1.77 12.23 6.23
CA TRP A 97 0.41 12.58 5.76
C TRP A 97 -0.16 13.87 6.36
N VAL A 98 0.51 14.47 7.35
CA VAL A 98 0.11 15.76 7.94
C VAL A 98 1.02 16.85 7.39
N LEU A 99 0.45 17.70 6.53
CA LEU A 99 1.18 18.78 5.89
C LEU A 99 1.32 19.99 6.83
N PRO A 100 2.47 20.70 6.81
CA PRO A 100 2.62 21.95 7.53
C PRO A 100 1.79 23.06 6.87
N SER A 101 1.48 24.13 7.62
CA SER A 101 0.54 25.18 7.19
C SER A 101 1.01 26.01 5.99
N ASP A 102 2.30 26.01 5.73
CA ASP A 102 2.97 26.68 4.60
C ASP A 102 3.03 25.82 3.33
N HIS A 103 2.65 24.54 3.40
CA HIS A 103 2.61 23.67 2.23
C HIS A 103 1.48 24.09 1.27
N HIS A 104 1.76 24.13 -0.04
CA HIS A 104 0.78 24.57 -1.05
C HIS A 104 -0.55 23.78 -1.04
N MET A 105 -0.49 22.47 -0.74
CA MET A 105 -1.68 21.61 -0.58
C MET A 105 -2.35 21.64 0.81
N TYR A 106 -1.85 22.43 1.77
CA TYR A 106 -2.35 22.40 3.15
C TYR A 106 -3.86 22.69 3.23
N GLN A 107 -4.33 23.73 2.54
CA GLN A 107 -5.75 24.10 2.55
C GLN A 107 -6.63 23.01 1.93
N HIS A 108 -6.16 22.36 0.87
CA HIS A 108 -6.85 21.23 0.26
C HIS A 108 -6.96 20.05 1.24
N TYR A 109 -5.85 19.66 1.86
CA TYR A 109 -5.82 18.57 2.85
C TYR A 109 -6.74 18.84 4.03
N LYS A 110 -6.75 20.08 4.51
CA LYS A 110 -7.61 20.51 5.61
C LYS A 110 -9.09 20.48 5.22
N ALA A 111 -9.46 21.06 4.07
CA ALA A 111 -10.84 21.10 3.60
C ALA A 111 -11.42 19.70 3.37
N GLN A 112 -10.60 18.78 2.86
CA GLN A 112 -10.99 17.40 2.55
C GLN A 112 -10.79 16.42 3.72
N LYS A 113 -10.33 16.90 4.89
CA LYS A 113 -10.01 16.06 6.07
C LYS A 113 -9.07 14.89 5.75
N LEU A 114 -8.16 15.07 4.77
CA LEU A 114 -7.26 14.00 4.33
C LEU A 114 -6.37 13.45 5.45
N PRO A 115 -5.81 14.27 6.37
CA PRO A 115 -5.02 13.73 7.47
C PRO A 115 -5.77 12.70 8.33
N HIS A 116 -7.07 12.94 8.58
CA HIS A 116 -7.95 12.02 9.32
C HIS A 116 -8.18 10.74 8.53
N ARG A 117 -8.55 10.86 7.24
CA ARG A 117 -8.85 9.71 6.38
C ARG A 117 -7.61 8.82 6.15
N LEU A 118 -6.44 9.42 5.99
CA LEU A 118 -5.17 8.71 5.87
C LEU A 118 -4.81 8.00 7.19
N ALA A 119 -4.97 8.67 8.33
CA ALA A 119 -4.80 8.03 9.65
C ALA A 119 -5.76 6.86 9.86
N LEU A 120 -6.99 6.96 9.35
CA LEU A 120 -7.96 5.88 9.38
C LEU A 120 -7.49 4.66 8.58
N ASN A 121 -6.97 4.87 7.38
CA ASN A 121 -6.39 3.79 6.57
C ASN A 121 -5.24 3.10 7.32
N ILE A 122 -4.33 3.88 7.92
CA ILE A 122 -3.21 3.36 8.73
C ILE A 122 -3.74 2.46 9.86
N SER A 123 -4.74 2.96 10.62
CA SER A 123 -5.31 2.22 11.74
C SER A 123 -6.03 0.94 11.34
N LEU A 124 -6.58 0.91 10.12
CA LEU A 124 -7.30 -0.24 9.61
C LEU A 124 -6.39 -1.30 9.03
N ALA A 125 -5.15 -0.99 8.63
CA ALA A 125 -4.22 -1.95 8.02
C ALA A 125 -3.79 -3.07 8.99
N ASP A 126 -3.48 -4.26 8.46
CA ASP A 126 -2.90 -5.34 9.28
C ASP A 126 -1.42 -5.06 9.62
N HIS A 127 -0.71 -4.43 8.69
CA HIS A 127 0.69 -4.02 8.85
C HIS A 127 0.97 -2.75 8.04
N VAL A 128 1.98 -1.98 8.45
CA VAL A 128 2.44 -0.79 7.75
C VAL A 128 3.94 -0.85 7.49
N PHE A 129 4.34 -0.64 6.25
CA PHE A 129 5.72 -0.33 5.89
C PHE A 129 5.91 1.17 5.81
N CYS A 130 7.07 1.66 6.25
CA CYS A 130 7.43 3.07 6.12
C CYS A 130 8.92 3.25 5.85
N THR A 131 9.32 4.42 5.36
CA THR A 131 10.71 4.64 4.89
C THR A 131 11.69 5.11 5.94
N THR A 132 11.21 5.63 7.06
CA THR A 132 12.04 6.24 8.09
C THR A 132 11.54 5.89 9.48
N THR A 133 12.45 5.91 10.46
CA THR A 133 12.08 5.80 11.88
C THR A 133 11.18 6.96 12.32
N HIS A 134 11.33 8.15 11.71
CA HIS A 134 10.43 9.26 11.96
C HIS A 134 8.98 8.92 11.60
N LEU A 135 8.75 8.31 10.43
CA LEU A 135 7.40 7.86 10.05
C LEU A 135 6.90 6.76 10.98
N GLN A 136 7.77 5.81 11.35
CA GLN A 136 7.43 4.75 12.30
C GLN A 136 6.89 5.33 13.61
N GLU A 137 7.60 6.27 14.23
CA GLU A 137 7.16 6.94 15.47
C GLU A 137 5.79 7.63 15.34
N ARG A 138 5.45 8.12 14.14
CA ARG A 138 4.14 8.73 13.87
C ARG A 138 3.05 7.71 13.61
N ILE A 139 3.40 6.54 13.06
CA ILE A 139 2.49 5.46 12.68
C ILE A 139 2.15 4.58 13.88
N GLU A 140 3.11 4.28 14.76
CA GLU A 140 2.95 3.40 15.92
C GLU A 140 1.71 3.70 16.78
N PRO A 141 1.36 4.97 17.09
CA PRO A 141 0.15 5.29 17.85
C PRO A 141 -1.16 4.95 17.12
N LEU A 142 -1.13 4.83 15.79
CA LEU A 142 -2.27 4.47 14.95
C LEU A 142 -2.30 2.96 14.64
N ASN A 143 -1.12 2.36 14.46
CA ASN A 143 -0.93 0.95 14.16
C ASN A 143 0.41 0.46 14.71
N GLY A 144 0.37 -0.42 15.71
CA GLY A 144 1.57 -0.99 16.34
C GLY A 144 2.35 -1.98 15.47
N ASN A 145 1.74 -2.47 14.39
CA ASN A 145 2.39 -3.38 13.44
C ASN A 145 3.04 -2.56 12.31
N VAL A 146 4.21 -2.00 12.59
CA VAL A 146 4.93 -1.17 11.62
C VAL A 146 6.39 -1.59 11.48
N THR A 147 6.90 -1.58 10.25
CA THR A 147 8.29 -1.89 9.93
C THR A 147 8.90 -0.82 9.05
N VAL A 148 10.12 -0.40 9.40
CA VAL A 148 10.91 0.49 8.54
C VAL A 148 11.52 -0.31 7.41
N VAL A 149 11.09 -0.01 6.19
CA VAL A 149 11.64 -0.51 4.92
C VAL A 149 12.24 0.69 4.18
N ALA A 150 13.50 0.99 4.51
CA ALA A 150 14.19 2.17 3.99
C ALA A 150 14.29 2.16 2.45
N ASN A 151 14.19 3.36 1.86
CA ASN A 151 14.45 3.53 0.43
C ASN A 151 15.88 3.07 0.11
N THR A 152 16.00 2.05 -0.73
CA THR A 152 17.28 1.48 -1.12
C THR A 152 17.40 1.56 -2.64
N PRO A 153 18.48 2.14 -3.19
CA PRO A 153 18.72 2.12 -4.63
C PRO A 153 18.70 0.68 -5.15
N TYR A 154 18.00 0.44 -6.25
CA TYR A 154 17.90 -0.92 -6.79
C TYR A 154 19.30 -1.44 -7.17
N PRO A 155 19.77 -2.56 -6.58
CA PRO A 155 21.20 -2.90 -6.54
C PRO A 155 21.83 -3.25 -7.90
N LYS A 156 21.02 -3.51 -8.94
CA LYS A 156 21.51 -3.86 -10.29
C LYS A 156 21.29 -2.79 -11.36
N GLY A 157 20.77 -1.61 -10.99
CA GLY A 157 20.37 -0.60 -11.97
C GLY A 157 19.21 -1.07 -12.87
N PHE A 158 18.55 -0.13 -13.55
CA PHE A 158 17.54 -0.44 -14.55
C PHE A 158 18.22 -1.03 -15.81
N GLN A 159 17.90 -2.27 -16.16
CA GLN A 159 17.99 -2.70 -17.56
C GLN A 159 16.63 -2.44 -18.18
N ILE A 160 16.48 -1.27 -18.80
CA ILE A 160 15.37 -1.02 -19.72
C ILE A 160 15.65 -1.91 -20.93
N ILE A 161 14.92 -3.02 -21.07
CA ILE A 161 14.83 -3.70 -22.35
C ILE A 161 13.81 -2.87 -23.14
N LEU A 162 14.32 -1.96 -23.98
CA LEU A 162 13.54 -1.31 -25.04
C LEU A 162 13.26 -2.31 -26.16
#